data_AF-W4Q0C0-F1
#
_entry.id   AF-W4Q0C0-F1
#
_cell.length_a   1.000
_cell.length_b   1.000
_cell.length_c   1.000
_cell.angle_alpha   90.00
_cell.angle_beta   90.00
_cell.angle_gamma   90.00
#
_symmetry.space_group_name_H-M   'P 1'
#
loop_
_entity.id
_entity.type
_entity.pdbx_description
1 polymer ?
#
loop_
_entity_poly.entity_id
_entity_poly.type
_entity_poly.pdbx_seq_one_letter_code
_entity_poly.pdbx_strand_id
1 'polypeptide(L)'
;MKGKEMALTIVINAFLGYLFVLFVNHIVDLFNELNNFFLGGMIVLIGFNLFYVIARRAMPNSNLTFTHPLNLIGVVSFMGIILLHVFVINLI
;
A
#
# COMPACT_ATOMS: atom_id res chain seq x y z
N MET A 1 -24.27 11.26 4.81
CA MET A 1 -23.80 9.86 4.95
C MET A 1 -22.73 9.50 3.92
N LYS A 2 -22.89 9.78 2.62
CA LYS A 2 -21.85 9.52 1.58
C LYS A 2 -20.49 10.21 1.81
N GLY A 3 -20.47 11.45 2.32
CA GLY A 3 -19.21 12.20 2.50
C GLY A 3 -18.28 11.66 3.58
N LYS A 4 -18.83 11.15 4.69
CA LYS A 4 -18.06 10.56 5.79
C LYS A 4 -17.37 9.26 5.36
N GLU A 5 -18.09 8.40 4.64
CA GLU A 5 -17.56 7.14 4.10
C GLU A 5 -16.47 7.39 3.07
N MET A 6 -16.66 8.39 2.21
CA MET A 6 -15.66 8.81 1.23
C MET A 6 -14.40 9.34 1.90
N ALA A 7 -14.53 10.26 2.87
CA ALA A 7 -13.39 10.79 3.63
C ALA A 7 -12.62 9.69 4.37
N LEU A 8 -13.33 8.78 5.04
CA LEU A 8 -12.72 7.66 5.75
C LEU A 8 -12.01 6.69 4.78
N THR A 9 -12.60 6.44 3.61
CA THR A 9 -11.97 5.65 2.55
C THR A 9 -10.67 6.29 2.07
N ILE A 10 -10.67 7.60 1.82
CA ILE A 10 -9.47 8.35 1.41
C ILE A 10 -8.38 8.25 2.48
N VAL A 11 -8.71 8.56 3.74
CA VAL A 11 -7.74 8.59 4.84
C VAL A 11 -7.11 7.21 5.06
N ILE A 12 -7.92 6.14 5.11
CA ILE A 12 -7.41 4.79 5.31
C ILE A 12 -6.52 4.35 4.14
N ASN A 13 -6.93 4.60 2.90
CA ASN A 13 -6.15 4.19 1.74
C ASN A 13 -4.87 5.01 1.56
N ALA A 14 -4.91 6.31 1.86
CA ALA A 14 -3.71 7.14 1.89
C ALA A 14 -2.72 6.65 2.96
N PHE A 15 -3.21 6.35 4.16
CA PHE A 15 -2.37 5.80 5.24
C PHE A 15 -1.80 4.41 4.88
N LEU A 16 -2.60 3.54 4.26
CA LEU A 16 -2.12 2.27 3.71
C LEU A 16 -1.03 2.46 2.65
N GLY A 17 -1.18 3.46 1.78
CA GLY A 17 -0.16 3.81 0.78
C GLY A 17 1.15 4.23 1.41
N TYR A 18 1.08 5.04 2.47
CA TYR A 18 2.25 5.44 3.26
C TYR A 18 2.92 4.24 3.94
N LEU A 19 2.14 3.36 4.57
CA LEU A 19 2.68 2.13 5.17
C LEU A 19 3.30 1.20 4.14
N PHE A 20 2.73 1.12 2.94
CA PHE A 20 3.27 0.33 1.85
C PHE A 20 4.66 0.83 1.43
N VAL A 21 4.83 2.15 1.31
CA VAL A 21 6.13 2.76 1.03
C VAL A 21 7.17 2.40 2.09
N LEU A 22 6.85 2.58 3.38
CA LEU A 22 7.75 2.22 4.48
C LEU A 22 8.11 0.73 4.44
N PHE A 23 7.13 -0.11 4.18
CA PHE A 23 7.30 -1.55 4.06
C PHE A 23 8.23 -1.91 2.90
N VAL A 24 8.03 -1.33 1.72
CA VAL A 24 8.88 -1.58 0.54
C VAL A 24 10.33 -1.15 0.83
N ASN A 25 10.55 0.04 1.39
CA ASN A 25 11.89 0.49 1.73
C ASN A 25 12.59 -0.48 2.69
N HIS A 26 11.90 -0.87 3.77
CA HIS A 26 12.46 -1.81 4.74
C HIS A 26 12.76 -3.19 4.14
N ILE A 27 11.88 -3.73 3.30
CA ILE A 27 12.07 -5.02 2.63
C ILE A 27 13.23 -4.97 1.63
N VAL A 28 13.39 -3.87 0.90
CA VAL A 28 14.49 -3.68 -0.06
C VAL A 28 15.83 -3.59 0.67
N ASP A 29 15.90 -2.85 1.77
CA ASP A 29 17.10 -2.77 2.59
C ASP A 29 17.48 -4.15 3.13
N LEU A 30 16.51 -4.89 3.66
CA LEU A 30 16.70 -6.24 4.17
C LEU A 30 17.11 -7.23 3.07
N PHE A 31 16.57 -7.08 1.85
CA PHE A 31 17.00 -7.85 0.67
C PHE A 31 18.48 -7.59 0.35
N ASN A 32 18.91 -6.33 0.36
CA ASN A 32 20.29 -5.95 0.07
C ASN A 32 21.27 -6.44 1.14
N GLU A 33 20.86 -6.48 2.42
CA GLU A 33 21.68 -6.96 3.54
C GLU A 33 21.89 -8.48 3.53
N LEU A 34 20.90 -9.26 3.07
CA LEU A 34 20.94 -10.72 3.12
C LEU A 34 22.00 -11.36 2.22
N ASN A 35 22.55 -10.61 1.25
CA ASN A 35 23.58 -11.02 0.30
C ASN A 35 23.31 -12.39 -0.39
N ASN A 36 22.04 -12.82 -0.41
CA ASN A 36 21.55 -14.07 -0.98
C ASN A 36 20.25 -13.79 -1.72
N PHE A 37 20.35 -13.78 -3.04
CA PHE A 37 19.25 -13.42 -3.94
C PHE A 37 17.99 -14.28 -3.75
N PHE A 38 18.15 -15.59 -3.57
CA PHE A 38 17.02 -16.51 -3.43
C PHE A 38 16.26 -16.29 -2.13
N LEU A 39 17.00 -16.16 -1.02
CA LEU A 39 16.42 -16.00 0.30
C LEU A 39 15.78 -14.61 0.46
N GLY A 40 16.46 -13.57 -0.04
CA GLY A 40 15.89 -12.23 -0.14
C GLY A 40 14.62 -12.20 -0.99
N GLY A 41 14.64 -12.83 -2.17
CA GLY A 41 13.47 -12.89 -3.07
C GLY A 41 12.26 -13.56 -2.41
N MET A 42 12.48 -14.65 -1.66
CA MET A 42 11.41 -15.29 -0.89
C MET A 42 10.83 -14.36 0.18
N ILE A 43 11.68 -13.62 0.91
CA ILE A 43 11.23 -12.69 1.95
C ILE A 43 10.41 -11.55 1.35
N VAL A 44 10.84 -11.01 0.21
CA VAL A 44 10.07 -9.99 -0.54
C VAL A 44 8.69 -10.54 -0.91
N LEU A 45 8.62 -11.73 -1.51
CA LEU A 45 7.35 -12.35 -1.92
C LEU A 45 6.42 -12.62 -0.73
N ILE A 46 6.95 -13.16 0.36
CA ILE A 46 6.18 -13.45 1.58
C ILE A 46 5.69 -12.15 2.21
N GLY A 47 6.59 -11.17 2.36
CA GLY A 47 6.25 -9.88 2.93
C GLY A 47 5.15 -9.17 2.14
N PHE A 48 5.25 -9.16 0.80
CA PHE A 48 4.25 -8.53 -0.05
C PHE A 48 2.87 -9.20 0.09
N ASN A 49 2.84 -10.54 0.17
CA ASN A 49 1.60 -11.28 0.43
C ASN A 49 1.00 -10.94 1.80
N LEU A 50 1.83 -10.87 2.85
CA LEU A 50 1.39 -10.50 4.19
C LEU A 50 0.83 -9.08 4.21
N PHE A 51 1.52 -8.14 3.58
CA PHE A 51 1.05 -6.76 3.46
C PHE A 51 -0.30 -6.71 2.73
N TYR A 52 -0.44 -7.43 1.62
CA TYR A 52 -1.71 -7.52 0.88
C TYR A 52 -2.86 -8.05 1.75
N VAL A 53 -2.63 -9.11 2.53
CA VAL A 53 -3.64 -9.66 3.45
C VAL A 53 -4.06 -8.64 4.50
N ILE A 54 -3.11 -7.90 5.07
CA ILE A 54 -3.36 -6.84 6.07
C ILE A 54 -4.14 -5.70 5.43
N ALA A 55 -3.68 -5.19 4.28
CA ALA A 55 -4.31 -4.09 3.55
C ALA A 55 -5.75 -4.42 3.17
N ARG A 56 -5.99 -5.64 2.64
CA ARG A 56 -7.33 -6.12 2.28
C ARG A 56 -8.29 -6.17 3.47
N ARG A 57 -7.79 -6.51 4.66
CA ARG A 57 -8.60 -6.53 5.89
C ARG A 57 -8.85 -5.13 6.45
N ALA A 58 -7.90 -4.21 6.28
CA ALA A 58 -8.01 -2.83 6.74
C ALA A 58 -8.92 -1.96 5.86
N MET A 59 -9.11 -2.33 4.59
CA MET A 59 -9.99 -1.61 3.67
C MET A 59 -11.46 -1.70 4.15
N PRO A 60 -12.10 -0.55 4.43
CA PRO A 60 -13.46 -0.51 4.98
C PRO A 60 -14.53 -1.09 4.04
N ASN A 61 -14.21 -1.22 2.75
CA ASN A 61 -15.14 -1.57 1.67
C ASN A 61 -14.79 -2.91 1.00
N SER A 62 -14.16 -3.85 1.71
CA SER A 62 -13.68 -5.13 1.16
C SER A 62 -14.77 -6.00 0.49
N ASN A 63 -16.05 -5.73 0.75
CA ASN A 63 -17.21 -6.43 0.17
C ASN A 63 -17.84 -5.71 -1.04
N LEU A 64 -17.39 -4.50 -1.38
CA LEU A 64 -17.86 -3.78 -2.55
C LEU A 64 -17.12 -4.28 -3.80
N THR A 65 -17.83 -4.39 -4.91
CA THR A 65 -17.23 -4.73 -6.21
C THR A 65 -16.11 -3.74 -6.55
N PHE A 66 -15.07 -4.22 -7.25
CA PHE A 66 -13.91 -3.41 -7.62
C PHE A 66 -14.30 -2.17 -8.44
N THR A 67 -15.42 -2.24 -9.17
CA THR A 67 -16.00 -1.16 -9.98
C THR A 67 -16.79 -0.12 -9.19
N HIS A 68 -16.99 -0.30 -7.88
CA HIS A 68 -17.71 0.68 -7.08
C HIS A 68 -16.87 1.98 -6.94
N PRO A 69 -17.46 3.17 -7.14
CA PRO A 69 -16.72 4.43 -7.15
C PRO A 69 -15.92 4.69 -5.86
N LEU A 70 -16.39 4.20 -4.71
CA LEU A 70 -15.64 4.28 -3.45
C LEU A 70 -14.33 3.47 -3.47
N ASN A 71 -14.31 2.29 -4.10
CA ASN A 71 -13.09 1.49 -4.22
C ASN A 71 -12.09 2.16 -5.17
N LEU A 72 -12.56 2.76 -6.26
CA LEU A 72 -11.71 3.54 -7.17
C LEU A 72 -11.04 4.71 -6.44
N ILE A 73 -11.80 5.47 -5.63
CA ILE A 73 -11.25 6.57 -4.82
C ILE A 73 -10.19 6.06 -3.84
N GLY A 74 -10.41 4.90 -3.23
CA GLY A 74 -9.43 4.24 -2.37
C GLY A 74 -8.13 3.91 -3.12
N VAL A 75 -8.24 3.23 -4.27
CA VAL A 75 -7.07 2.86 -5.09
C VAL A 75 -6.30 4.10 -5.56
N VAL A 76 -7.01 5.15 -6.01
CA VAL A 76 -6.38 6.41 -6.42
C VAL A 76 -5.65 7.08 -5.24
N SER A 77 -6.24 7.05 -4.04
CA SER A 77 -5.60 7.63 -2.84
C SER A 77 -4.35 6.84 -2.44
N PHE A 78 -4.43 5.51 -2.47
CA PHE A 78 -3.29 4.63 -2.20
C PHE A 78 -2.15 4.85 -3.20
N MET A 79 -2.44 4.79 -4.49
CA MET A 79 -1.47 5.02 -5.56
C MET A 79 -0.93 6.45 -5.54
N GLY A 80 -1.76 7.44 -5.21
CA GLY A 80 -1.36 8.84 -5.12
C GLY A 80 -0.25 9.07 -4.10
N ILE A 81 -0.33 8.43 -2.93
CA ILE A 81 0.73 8.52 -1.92
C ILE A 81 2.02 7.84 -2.37
N ILE A 82 1.93 6.69 -3.04
CA ILE A 82 3.10 5.99 -3.58
C ILE A 82 3.78 6.87 -4.63
N LEU A 83 3.02 7.43 -5.57
CA LEU A 83 3.54 8.31 -6.62
C LEU A 83 4.14 9.58 -6.03
N LEU A 84 3.47 10.21 -5.05
CA LEU A 84 4.02 11.36 -4.33
C LEU A 84 5.37 11.02 -3.69
N HIS A 85 5.48 9.88 -3.02
CA HIS A 85 6.74 9.50 -2.39
C HIS A 85 7.85 9.24 -3.42
N VAL A 86 7.54 8.48 -4.47
CA VAL A 86 8.52 8.11 -5.50
C VAL A 86 8.99 9.31 -6.32
N PHE A 87 8.09 10.24 -6.67
CA PHE A 87 8.41 11.34 -7.60
C PHE A 87 8.68 12.68 -6.94
N VAL A 88 8.18 12.93 -5.72
CA VAL A 88 8.33 14.23 -5.05
C VAL A 88 9.30 14.14 -3.88
N ILE A 89 9.25 13.06 -3.08
CA ILE A 89 10.11 12.92 -1.89
C ILE A 89 11.51 12.43 -2.28
N ASN A 90 11.65 11.47 -3.19
CA ASN A 90 12.97 11.03 -3.69
C ASN A 90 13.65 12.01 -4.67
N LEU A 91 12.98 13.12 -5.04
CA LEU A 91 13.53 14.15 -5.93
C LEU A 91 14.19 15.32 -5.18
N ILE A 92 14.05 15.36 -3.85
CA ILE A 92 14.66 16.34 -2.94
C ILE A 92 15.78 15.65 -2.17
#